data_AF-A0A8S3SWZ1-F1
#
_entry.id   AF-A0A8S3SWZ1-F1
#
_cell.length_a   1.000
_cell.length_b   1.000
_cell.length_c   1.000
_cell.angle_alpha   90.00
_cell.angle_beta   90.00
_cell.angle_gamma   90.00
#
_symmetry.space_group_name_H-M   'P 1'
#
loop_
_entity.id
_entity.type
_entity.pdbx_description
1 polymer ?
#
loop_
_entity_poly.entity_id
_entity_poly.type
_entity_poly.pdbx_seq_one_letter_code
_entity_poly.pdbx_strand_id
1 'polypeptide(L)'
;MHDRMAYMEKIVHEQKDEIYQLRQEVTLLRSQVGQTSSQTKTPTQVSSRTKLSNEDADDDVPLKHFHVEHSIHQIKKVHPGSSSTFASVEIVVNNEQEGAIYTDSNEGTHDLNAATAVVVVWMNLGDVSFVRTSTTHPPSGSIRSDDGGRCSFAGWKISE
;
A
#
# COMPACT_ATOMS: atom_id res chain seq x y z
N MET A 1 3.18 28.55 22.37
CA MET A 1 2.98 27.10 22.16
C MET A 1 1.75 26.83 21.29
N HIS A 2 0.60 27.49 21.56
CA HIS A 2 -0.61 27.42 20.72
C HIS A 2 -0.34 27.72 19.23
N ASP A 3 0.41 28.79 18.90
CA ASP A 3 0.64 29.19 17.49
C ASP A 3 1.33 28.11 16.64
N ARG A 4 2.14 27.25 17.28
CA ARG A 4 2.80 26.14 16.60
C ARG A 4 1.81 25.03 16.21
N MET A 5 0.74 24.83 16.98
CA MET A 5 -0.30 23.86 16.63
C MET A 5 -1.12 24.35 15.44
N ALA A 6 -1.60 25.60 15.49
CA ALA A 6 -2.35 26.21 14.39
C ALA A 6 -1.56 26.24 13.07
N TYR A 7 -0.24 26.47 13.13
CA TYR A 7 0.64 26.40 11.96
C TYR A 7 0.74 24.99 11.36
N MET A 8 0.86 23.95 12.20
CA MET A 8 0.92 22.56 11.75
C MET A 8 -0.44 22.07 11.22
N GLU A 9 -1.55 22.47 11.85
CA GLU A 9 -2.91 22.19 11.36
C GLU A 9 -3.14 22.79 9.98
N LYS A 10 -2.68 24.03 9.74
CA LYS A 10 -2.74 24.66 8.42
C LYS A 10 -1.98 23.85 7.36
N ILE A 11 -0.72 23.46 7.65
CA ILE A 11 0.09 22.65 6.71
C ILE A 11 -0.59 21.32 6.40
N VAL A 12 -1.14 20.64 7.42
CA VAL A 12 -1.85 19.37 7.24
C VAL A 12 -3.13 19.53 6.40
N HIS A 13 -3.82 20.67 6.49
CA HIS A 13 -4.98 20.97 5.65
C HIS A 13 -4.57 21.23 4.20
N GLU A 14 -3.57 22.09 3.99
CA GLU A 14 -3.06 22.49 2.67
C GLU A 14 -2.51 21.28 1.89
N GLN A 15 -1.80 20.36 2.56
CA GLN A 15 -1.34 19.10 1.96
C GLN A 15 -2.49 18.12 1.64
N LYS A 16 -3.57 18.10 2.42
CA LYS A 16 -4.76 17.28 2.12
C LYS A 16 -5.47 17.77 0.87
N ASP A 17 -5.60 19.08 0.71
CA ASP A 17 -6.23 19.69 -0.47
C ASP A 17 -5.42 19.41 -1.74
N GLU A 18 -4.09 19.54 -1.70
CA GLU A 18 -3.20 19.21 -2.82
C GLU A 18 -3.31 17.72 -3.21
N ILE A 19 -3.27 16.80 -2.23
CA ILE A 19 -3.46 15.36 -2.46
C ILE A 19 -4.84 15.06 -3.05
N TYR A 20 -5.89 15.79 -2.64
CA TYR A 20 -7.24 15.60 -3.17
C TYR A 20 -7.32 16.01 -4.66
N GLN A 21 -6.75 17.16 -5.03
CA GLN A 21 -6.73 17.61 -6.43
C GLN A 21 -5.96 16.65 -7.34
N LEU A 22 -4.78 16.18 -6.91
CA LEU A 22 -3.98 15.21 -7.67
C LEU A 22 -4.73 13.88 -7.88
N ARG A 23 -5.51 13.42 -6.90
CA ARG A 23 -6.36 12.21 -7.04
C ARG A 23 -7.48 12.41 -8.07
N GLN A 24 -8.09 13.59 -8.14
CA GLN A 24 -9.11 13.91 -9.16
C GLN A 24 -8.50 13.92 -10.57
N GLU A 25 -7.33 14.54 -10.73
CA GLU A 25 -6.61 14.58 -12.02
C GLU A 25 -6.20 13.17 -12.49
N VAL A 26 -5.61 12.35 -11.61
CA VAL A 26 -5.26 10.95 -11.93
C VAL A 26 -6.50 10.13 -12.32
N THR A 27 -7.64 10.34 -11.66
CA THR A 27 -8.89 9.65 -12.00
C THR A 27 -9.40 10.05 -13.38
N LEU A 28 -9.37 11.35 -13.70
CA LEU A 28 -9.74 11.87 -15.01
C LEU A 28 -8.83 11.30 -16.11
N LEU A 29 -7.51 11.29 -15.90
CA LEU A 29 -6.53 10.73 -16.84
C LEU A 29 -6.74 9.22 -17.05
N ARG A 30 -6.96 8.44 -15.97
CA ARG A 30 -7.30 7.00 -16.06
C ARG A 30 -8.56 6.78 -16.93
N SER A 31 -9.59 7.64 -16.82
CA SER A 31 -10.80 7.55 -17.66
C SER A 31 -10.55 7.79 -19.15
N GLN A 32 -9.65 8.73 -19.50
CA GLN A 32 -9.32 9.07 -20.89
C GLN A 32 -8.50 7.95 -21.58
N VAL A 33 -7.57 7.34 -20.85
CA VAL A 33 -6.79 6.19 -21.33
C VAL A 33 -7.69 4.96 -21.58
N GLY A 34 -8.75 4.77 -20.79
CA GLY A 34 -9.74 3.72 -21.03
C GLY A 34 -10.50 3.84 -22.35
N GLN A 35 -10.67 5.05 -22.89
CA GLN A 35 -11.44 5.28 -24.12
C GLN A 35 -10.62 5.12 -25.41
N THR A 36 -9.29 5.21 -25.36
CA THR A 36 -8.44 5.13 -26.57
C THR A 36 -8.12 3.70 -27.02
N SER A 37 -8.47 2.67 -26.23
CA SER A 37 -8.19 1.27 -26.55
C SER A 37 -9.15 0.62 -27.58
N SER A 38 -10.23 1.30 -27.99
CA SER A 38 -11.32 0.70 -28.77
C SER A 38 -11.18 0.74 -30.31
N GLN A 39 -9.98 0.55 -30.88
CA GLN A 39 -9.81 0.27 -32.32
C GLN A 39 -8.70 -0.76 -32.64
N THR A 40 -9.04 -2.05 -32.62
CA THR A 40 -8.42 -3.08 -33.50
C THR A 40 -9.33 -4.29 -33.62
N LYS A 41 -9.47 -4.87 -34.82
CA LYS A 41 -10.45 -5.94 -35.13
C LYS A 41 -9.83 -7.35 -35.04
N THR A 42 -10.41 -8.19 -34.16
CA THR A 42 -10.79 -9.64 -34.27
C THR A 42 -10.27 -10.51 -35.44
N PRO A 43 -10.09 -11.86 -35.29
CA PRO A 43 -11.12 -12.74 -34.68
C PRO A 43 -10.77 -14.12 -33.99
N THR A 44 -11.70 -14.53 -33.11
CA THR A 44 -12.16 -15.92 -32.77
C THR A 44 -11.27 -16.90 -31.97
N GLN A 45 -11.72 -17.27 -30.75
CA GLN A 45 -12.19 -18.63 -30.38
C GLN A 45 -12.90 -18.65 -29.00
N VAL A 46 -13.89 -19.55 -28.88
CA VAL A 46 -14.82 -19.85 -27.77
C VAL A 46 -14.03 -20.23 -26.49
N SER A 47 -14.38 -19.92 -25.23
CA SER A 47 -15.65 -20.01 -24.47
C SER A 47 -15.53 -19.10 -23.21
N SER A 48 -16.51 -18.81 -22.35
CA SER A 48 -17.85 -19.37 -22.07
C SER A 48 -18.86 -18.26 -21.68
N ARG A 49 -20.03 -18.61 -21.10
CA ARG A 49 -21.02 -17.66 -20.58
C ARG A 49 -21.61 -18.14 -19.25
N THR A 50 -21.52 -17.31 -18.21
CA THR A 50 -22.58 -17.19 -17.19
C THR A 50 -22.93 -15.72 -17.07
N LYS A 51 -24.18 -15.35 -17.36
CA LYS A 51 -24.69 -14.00 -17.09
C LYS A 51 -25.16 -13.95 -15.65
N LEU A 52 -24.70 -12.98 -14.89
CA LEU A 52 -25.51 -12.36 -13.84
C LEU A 52 -26.05 -11.05 -14.40
N SER A 53 -27.33 -10.80 -14.20
CA SER A 53 -28.02 -9.58 -14.63
C SER A 53 -27.64 -8.41 -13.73
N ASN A 54 -27.52 -7.22 -14.31
CA ASN A 54 -27.54 -5.98 -13.54
C ASN A 54 -28.96 -5.80 -12.99
N GLU A 55 -29.09 -5.71 -11.67
CA GLU A 55 -30.23 -5.12 -10.99
C GLU A 55 -29.65 -4.10 -9.98
N ASP A 56 -30.05 -2.84 -10.15
CA ASP A 56 -30.17 -1.79 -9.13
C ASP A 56 -28.98 -1.59 -8.16
N ALA A 57 -27.87 -1.05 -8.67
CA ALA A 57 -26.85 -0.39 -7.85
C ALA A 57 -27.26 1.05 -7.49
N ASP A 58 -28.38 1.18 -6.76
CA ASP A 58 -28.78 2.41 -6.07
C ASP A 58 -28.10 2.40 -4.69
N ASP A 59 -26.80 2.71 -4.67
CA ASP A 59 -25.95 2.50 -3.49
C ASP A 59 -24.86 3.59 -3.39
N ASP A 60 -25.27 4.74 -2.87
CA ASP A 60 -24.40 5.85 -2.42
C ASP A 60 -23.66 5.43 -1.13
N VAL A 61 -22.90 4.33 -1.22
CA VAL A 61 -22.21 3.72 -0.07
C VAL A 61 -21.10 4.66 0.39
N PRO A 62 -21.14 5.17 1.64
CA PRO A 62 -20.16 6.12 2.11
C PRO A 62 -18.74 5.53 2.07
N LEU A 63 -17.81 6.32 1.53
CA LEU A 63 -16.40 5.97 1.36
C LEU A 63 -15.70 5.92 2.72
N LYS A 64 -15.56 4.70 3.25
CA LYS A 64 -15.01 4.45 4.58
C LYS A 64 -13.50 4.65 4.59
N HIS A 65 -13.02 5.43 5.56
CA HIS A 65 -11.60 5.74 5.68
C HIS A 65 -10.90 4.70 6.55
N PHE A 66 -9.88 4.02 6.01
CA PHE A 66 -9.12 3.01 6.74
C PHE A 66 -7.66 3.44 6.97
N HIS A 67 -7.19 3.13 8.17
CA HIS A 67 -5.80 3.22 8.56
C HIS A 67 -5.18 1.84 8.54
N VAL A 68 -3.95 1.76 8.05
CA VAL A 68 -3.16 0.52 8.07
C VAL A 68 -1.75 0.86 8.55
N GLU A 69 -1.37 0.29 9.70
CA GLU A 69 -0.04 0.39 10.29
C GLU A 69 0.67 -0.96 10.18
N HIS A 70 1.94 -0.93 9.78
CA HIS A 70 2.78 -2.11 9.68
C HIS A 70 4.14 -1.88 10.32
N SER A 71 4.53 -2.73 11.27
CA SER A 71 5.83 -2.66 11.94
C SER A 71 6.61 -3.95 11.71
N ILE A 72 7.72 -3.84 11.00
CA ILE A 72 8.70 -4.91 10.87
C ILE A 72 9.71 -4.77 12.00
N HIS A 73 9.67 -5.69 12.95
CA HIS A 73 10.78 -5.85 13.88
C HIS A 73 11.70 -6.95 13.37
N GLN A 74 12.98 -6.60 13.24
CA GLN A 74 14.10 -7.50 12.99
C GLN A 74 14.24 -8.07 11.58
N ILE A 75 15.32 -7.66 10.95
CA ILE A 75 15.95 -8.34 9.82
C ILE A 75 17.30 -8.85 10.28
N LYS A 76 17.60 -10.12 10.02
CA LYS A 76 18.88 -10.74 10.40
C LYS A 76 19.55 -11.36 9.18
N LYS A 77 20.82 -11.04 8.97
CA LYS A 77 21.68 -11.72 7.99
C LYS A 77 21.88 -13.19 8.39
N VAL A 78 21.56 -14.11 7.49
CA VAL A 78 21.61 -15.57 7.76
C VAL A 78 22.94 -16.20 7.30
N HIS A 79 23.80 -15.51 6.54
CA HIS A 79 25.05 -16.06 5.99
C HIS A 79 26.27 -15.14 6.15
N PRO A 80 27.47 -15.67 6.46
CA PRO A 80 28.73 -14.94 6.40
C PRO A 80 29.31 -14.93 4.97
N GLY A 81 29.30 -13.76 4.34
CA GLY A 81 29.77 -13.52 2.97
C GLY A 81 29.32 -12.14 2.49
N SER A 82 30.15 -11.43 1.73
CA SER A 82 30.04 -9.97 1.52
C SER A 82 28.88 -9.54 0.59
N SER A 83 27.80 -9.07 1.19
CA SER A 83 26.72 -8.27 0.59
C SER A 83 25.80 -7.76 1.71
N SER A 84 25.42 -6.49 1.71
CA SER A 84 24.41 -5.99 2.65
C SER A 84 23.08 -6.73 2.42
N THR A 85 22.54 -7.34 3.48
CA THR A 85 21.20 -7.94 3.42
C THR A 85 20.16 -6.91 3.77
N PHE A 86 19.08 -6.86 3.02
CA PHE A 86 17.95 -5.96 3.28
C PHE A 86 16.63 -6.73 3.20
N ALA A 87 15.61 -6.22 3.87
CA ALA A 87 14.24 -6.57 3.54
C ALA A 87 13.49 -5.33 3.04
N SER A 88 12.63 -5.56 2.06
CA SER A 88 11.65 -4.58 1.60
C SER A 88 10.29 -5.24 1.53
N VAL A 89 9.28 -4.48 1.94
CA VAL A 89 7.91 -4.91 2.12
C VAL A 89 6.98 -3.83 1.63
N GLU A 90 5.91 -4.23 0.98
CA GLU A 90 4.87 -3.39 0.39
C GLU A 90 3.55 -3.60 1.15
N ILE A 91 2.87 -2.50 1.47
CA ILE A 91 1.45 -2.50 1.85
C ILE A 91 0.66 -2.37 0.54
N VAL A 92 -0.26 -3.29 0.33
CA VAL A 92 -0.97 -3.48 -0.93
C VAL A 92 -2.47 -3.39 -0.69
N VAL A 93 -3.18 -2.66 -1.55
CA VAL A 93 -4.65 -2.63 -1.61
C VAL A 93 -5.06 -3.00 -3.03
N ASN A 94 -5.92 -4.00 -3.20
CA ASN A 94 -6.40 -4.45 -4.52
C ASN A 94 -5.28 -4.72 -5.56
N ASN A 95 -4.12 -5.20 -5.08
CA ASN A 95 -2.89 -5.43 -5.84
C ASN A 95 -2.10 -4.18 -6.30
N GLU A 96 -2.57 -2.96 -6.02
CA GLU A 96 -1.78 -1.70 -6.14
C GLU A 96 -0.95 -1.46 -4.85
N GLN A 97 0.27 -0.93 -4.99
CA GLN A 97 1.16 -0.61 -3.86
C GLN A 97 0.82 0.77 -3.28
N GLU A 98 0.30 0.79 -2.06
CA GLU A 98 -0.07 2.03 -1.33
C GLU A 98 1.04 2.55 -0.41
N GLY A 99 1.93 1.65 0.02
CA GLY A 99 3.09 2.00 0.83
C GLY A 99 4.21 0.98 0.70
N ALA A 100 5.42 1.37 1.04
CA ALA A 100 6.54 0.46 1.11
C ALA A 100 7.50 0.85 2.23
N ILE A 101 8.26 -0.14 2.67
CA ILE A 101 9.33 0.03 3.64
C ILE A 101 10.58 -0.71 3.16
N TYR A 102 11.72 -0.16 3.51
CA TYR A 102 13.04 -0.72 3.22
C TYR A 102 13.89 -0.57 4.48
N THR A 103 14.62 -1.62 4.82
CA THR A 103 15.64 -1.58 5.86
C THR A 103 16.73 -2.59 5.51
N ASP A 104 17.97 -2.12 5.59
CA ASP A 104 19.16 -2.95 5.49
C ASP A 104 19.54 -3.52 6.85
N SER A 105 20.58 -4.36 6.83
CA SER A 105 21.36 -4.80 7.98
C SER A 105 22.83 -4.63 7.57
N ASN A 106 23.61 -3.91 8.39
CA ASN A 106 25.00 -3.62 8.07
C ASN A 106 25.87 -4.88 8.13
N GLU A 107 26.98 -4.86 7.41
CA GLU A 107 27.94 -5.97 7.43
C GLU A 107 28.79 -5.97 8.70
N GLY A 108 29.02 -7.16 9.27
CA GLY A 108 29.97 -7.36 10.38
C GLY A 108 29.39 -7.18 11.78
N THR A 109 28.23 -6.54 11.93
CA THR A 109 27.48 -6.47 13.19
C THR A 109 26.33 -7.48 13.20
N HIS A 110 25.95 -7.96 14.38
CA HIS A 110 24.69 -8.68 14.59
C HIS A 110 23.51 -7.69 14.72
N ASP A 111 23.49 -6.65 13.90
CA ASP A 111 22.48 -5.60 13.97
C ASP A 111 21.12 -6.13 13.53
N LEU A 112 20.12 -5.86 14.37
CA LEU A 112 18.72 -6.20 14.17
C LEU A 112 17.97 -4.90 13.93
N ASN A 113 17.87 -4.52 12.67
CA ASN A 113 17.13 -3.32 12.30
C ASN A 113 15.62 -3.58 12.31
N ALA A 114 14.86 -2.56 12.69
CA ALA A 114 13.41 -2.55 12.74
C ALA A 114 12.91 -1.27 12.05
N ALA A 115 11.76 -1.35 11.40
CA ALA A 115 11.19 -0.24 10.64
C ALA A 115 9.66 -0.33 10.64
N THR A 116 8.99 0.81 10.74
CA THR A 116 7.53 0.93 10.72
C THR A 116 7.08 1.81 9.56
N ALA A 117 6.02 1.40 8.86
CA ALA A 117 5.35 2.16 7.82
C ALA A 117 3.86 2.27 8.15
N VAL A 118 3.29 3.43 7.85
CA VAL A 118 1.91 3.77 8.15
C VAL A 118 1.29 4.38 6.90
N VAL A 119 0.12 3.89 6.49
CA VAL A 119 -0.64 4.45 5.37
C VAL A 119 -2.08 4.71 5.77
N VAL A 120 -2.64 5.78 5.20
CA VAL A 120 -4.07 6.08 5.25
C VAL A 120 -4.62 5.86 3.86
N VAL A 121 -5.52 4.89 3.73
CA VAL A 121 -6.06 4.42 2.46
C VAL A 121 -7.59 4.51 2.48
N TRP A 122 -8.15 4.78 1.33
CA TRP A 122 -9.59 4.67 1.12
C TRP A 122 -9.88 3.21 0.79
N MET A 123 -10.86 2.60 1.45
CA MET A 123 -11.28 1.23 1.13
C MET A 123 -12.79 1.12 1.08
N ASN A 124 -13.27 0.55 -0.01
CA ASN A 124 -14.67 0.24 -0.27
C ASN A 124 -15.03 -1.14 0.26
N LEU A 125 -16.32 -1.45 0.25
CA LEU A 125 -16.80 -2.81 0.55
C LEU A 125 -16.27 -3.78 -0.52
N GLY A 126 -15.47 -4.76 -0.10
CA GLY A 126 -14.84 -5.75 -0.98
C GLY A 126 -13.37 -5.49 -1.29
N ASP A 127 -12.82 -4.32 -0.93
CA ASP A 127 -11.39 -4.03 -1.08
C ASP A 127 -10.56 -4.90 -0.11
N VAL A 128 -9.42 -5.40 -0.60
CA VAL A 128 -8.53 -6.28 0.16
C VAL A 128 -7.19 -5.60 0.39
N SER A 129 -6.84 -5.39 1.66
CA SER A 129 -5.50 -4.96 2.08
C SER A 129 -4.68 -6.15 2.57
N PHE A 130 -3.41 -6.21 2.17
CA PHE A 130 -2.44 -7.19 2.65
C PHE A 130 -1.01 -6.66 2.56
N VAL A 131 -0.06 -7.46 3.05
CA VAL A 131 1.36 -7.15 3.05
C VAL A 131 2.11 -8.21 2.25
N ARG A 132 3.09 -7.79 1.44
CA ARG A 132 3.98 -8.70 0.69
C ARG A 132 5.43 -8.22 0.73
N THR A 133 6.38 -9.10 0.49
CA THR A 133 7.76 -8.72 0.15
C THR A 133 7.78 -7.93 -1.15
N SER A 134 8.64 -6.91 -1.27
CA SER A 134 8.64 -6.05 -2.46
C SER A 134 8.94 -6.82 -3.75
N THR A 135 8.16 -6.55 -4.80
CA THR A 135 8.42 -7.08 -6.15
C THR A 135 9.45 -6.26 -6.91
N THR A 136 9.55 -4.96 -6.59
CA THR A 136 10.50 -4.03 -7.22
C THR A 136 11.89 -4.16 -6.63
N HIS A 137 11.99 -4.40 -5.32
CA HIS A 137 13.24 -4.62 -4.59
C HIS A 137 13.16 -5.94 -3.80
N PRO A 138 13.29 -7.11 -4.48
CA PRO A 138 13.21 -8.41 -3.83
C PRO A 138 14.19 -8.51 -2.65
N PRO A 139 13.73 -8.89 -1.44
CA PRO A 139 14.56 -8.88 -0.24
C PRO A 139 15.70 -9.90 -0.34
N SER A 140 16.91 -9.49 0.03
CA SER A 140 18.08 -10.37 0.13
C SER A 140 18.28 -10.95 1.54
N GLY A 141 17.63 -10.36 2.55
CA GLY A 141 17.59 -10.83 3.94
C GLY A 141 16.29 -11.54 4.31
N SER A 142 16.18 -11.92 5.58
CA SER A 142 14.97 -12.56 6.14
C SER A 142 14.28 -11.66 7.15
N ILE A 143 12.96 -11.50 6.99
CA ILE A 143 12.07 -10.93 8.01
C ILE A 143 11.91 -11.97 9.13
N ARG A 144 12.04 -11.56 10.40
CA ARG A 144 12.10 -12.47 11.55
C ARG A 144 11.08 -12.08 12.61
N SER A 145 10.59 -13.06 13.37
CA SER A 145 9.69 -12.85 14.51
C SER A 145 10.00 -13.91 15.56
N ASP A 146 10.59 -13.51 16.68
CA ASP A 146 11.18 -14.38 17.69
C ASP A 146 11.15 -13.72 19.09
N ASP A 147 11.95 -14.23 20.02
CA ASP A 147 12.00 -13.72 21.40
C ASP A 147 12.75 -12.39 21.55
N GLY A 148 13.46 -11.93 20.50
CA GLY A 148 14.07 -10.61 20.45
C GLY A 148 13.14 -9.54 19.87
N GLY A 149 12.15 -9.90 19.06
CA GLY A 149 11.22 -8.94 18.45
C GLY A 149 10.15 -9.61 17.59
N ARG A 150 9.00 -8.92 17.42
CA ARG A 150 7.83 -9.44 16.70
C ARG A 150 7.41 -8.49 15.58
N CYS A 151 7.32 -9.00 14.35
CA CYS A 151 6.65 -8.30 13.26
C CYS A 151 5.13 -8.23 13.51
N SER A 152 4.51 -7.10 13.19
CA SER A 152 3.08 -6.83 13.40
C SER A 152 2.46 -6.09 12.22
N PHE A 153 1.19 -6.43 11.94
CA PHE A 153 0.34 -5.74 10.96
C PHE A 153 -0.98 -5.42 11.65
N ALA A 154 -1.42 -4.17 11.57
CA ALA A 154 -2.62 -3.68 12.22
C ALA A 154 -3.38 -2.74 11.28
N GLY A 155 -4.68 -2.63 11.48
CA GLY A 155 -5.49 -1.66 10.77
C GLY A 155 -6.76 -1.37 11.54
N TRP A 156 -7.27 -0.15 11.39
CA TRP A 156 -8.51 0.30 12.00
C TRP A 156 -9.18 1.33 11.12
N LYS A 157 -10.49 1.48 11.26
CA LYS A 157 -11.25 2.52 10.57
C LYS A 157 -11.08 3.85 11.30
N ILE A 158 -10.88 4.95 10.56
CA ILE A 158 -10.78 6.30 11.13
C ILE A 158 -12.15 7.00 11.12
N SER A 159 -12.91 6.87 10.04
CA SER A 159 -14.23 7.48 9.89
C SER A 159 -15.15 6.63 9.00
N GLU A 160 -16.45 6.76 9.26
CA GLU A 160 -17.52 6.32 8.34
C GLU A 160 -17.41 7.03 6.98
#